data_AF-A0A059EYC1-F1
#
_entry.id   AF-A0A059EYC1-F1
#
_cell.length_a   1.000
_cell.length_b   1.000
_cell.length_c   1.000
_cell.angle_alpha   90.00
_cell.angle_beta   90.00
_cell.angle_gamma   90.00
#
_symmetry.space_group_name_H-M   'P 1'
#
loop_
_entity.id
_entity.type
_entity.pdbx_description
1 polymer ?
#
loop_
_entity_poly.entity_id
_entity_poly.type
_entity_poly.pdbx_seq_one_letter_code
_entity_poly.pdbx_strand_id
1 'polypeptide(L)'
;MVEENRQNDSTNKDMQYFSPQIFFNYEPPRHEVYVNVKQYSAIKKRKARRDYLDSLMEIQKSTYLHESRHRHAMNRLRAPSGRFLTKEEMAMLKNPKSSQNEETESNKDQTNEL
;
A
#
# COMPACT_ATOMS: atom_id res chain seq x y z
N MET A 1 -32.11 56.21 -19.04
CA MET A 1 -31.95 56.17 -17.56
C MET A 1 -32.49 54.82 -17.14
N VAL A 2 -31.71 53.82 -16.71
CA VAL A 2 -30.41 53.76 -16.03
C VAL A 2 -29.94 52.30 -16.21
N GLU A 3 -28.83 52.11 -16.93
CA GLU A 3 -27.59 51.42 -16.51
C GLU A 3 -27.44 49.97 -16.98
N GLU A 4 -26.46 49.83 -17.87
CA GLU A 4 -25.69 48.63 -18.14
C GLU A 4 -25.09 48.09 -16.84
N ASN A 5 -25.09 46.77 -16.66
CA ASN A 5 -24.01 46.08 -15.98
C ASN A 5 -23.87 44.66 -16.55
N ARG A 6 -23.10 44.60 -17.65
CA ARG A 6 -22.47 43.38 -18.14
C ARG A 6 -21.37 43.01 -17.15
N GLN A 7 -21.57 41.96 -16.37
CA GLN A 7 -20.45 41.20 -15.80
C GLN A 7 -20.70 39.71 -16.04
N ASN A 8 -20.34 39.29 -17.25
CA ASN A 8 -19.96 37.91 -17.52
C ASN A 8 -18.54 37.73 -16.96
N ASP A 9 -18.39 37.34 -15.70
CA ASP A 9 -17.10 36.89 -15.17
C ASP A 9 -16.84 35.44 -15.62
N SER A 10 -16.52 35.32 -16.90
CA SER A 10 -15.96 34.12 -17.51
C SER A 10 -14.46 34.01 -17.18
N THR A 11 -14.09 33.70 -15.94
CA THR A 11 -12.79 33.07 -15.63
C THR A 11 -12.82 32.52 -14.21
N ASN A 12 -13.42 31.34 -14.01
CA ASN A 12 -12.92 30.46 -12.95
C ASN A 12 -11.63 29.79 -13.50
N LYS A 13 -10.58 30.62 -13.62
CA LYS A 13 -9.21 30.24 -13.99
C LYS A 13 -8.38 29.84 -12.77
N ASP A 14 -9.03 29.56 -11.64
CA ASP A 14 -8.39 29.10 -10.40
C ASP A 14 -8.67 27.62 -10.12
N MET A 15 -8.97 26.84 -11.16
CA MET A 15 -8.62 25.42 -11.19
C MET A 15 -7.13 25.30 -11.58
N GLN A 16 -6.25 25.82 -10.73
CA GLN A 16 -4.84 25.52 -10.81
C GLN A 16 -4.64 24.05 -10.46
N TYR A 17 -4.52 23.26 -11.52
CA TYR A 17 -3.87 21.97 -11.58
C TYR A 17 -2.73 21.90 -10.56
N PHE A 18 -2.87 21.02 -9.58
CA PHE A 18 -1.76 20.56 -8.75
C PHE A 18 -0.83 19.73 -9.64
N SER A 19 -0.01 20.41 -10.44
CA SER A 19 1.02 19.80 -11.27
C SER A 19 2.06 19.13 -10.37
N PRO A 20 2.29 17.80 -10.45
CA PRO A 20 3.28 17.11 -9.64
C PRO A 20 4.67 17.25 -10.25
N GLN A 21 5.06 18.48 -10.59
CA GLN A 21 6.39 18.84 -11.07
C GLN A 21 6.93 20.02 -10.27
N ILE A 22 6.83 19.89 -8.94
CA ILE A 22 7.66 20.66 -8.03
C ILE A 22 9.01 19.94 -7.95
N PHE A 23 9.82 20.14 -9.00
CA PHE A 23 11.28 20.13 -8.86
C PHE A 23 11.67 21.48 -8.23
N PHE A 24 11.25 21.74 -6.99
CA PHE A 24 11.81 22.87 -6.25
C PHE A 24 13.27 22.54 -5.99
N ASN A 25 14.15 23.35 -6.57
CA ASN A 25 15.50 23.56 -6.11
C ASN A 25 15.45 23.93 -4.61
N TYR A 26 15.45 22.93 -3.74
CA TYR A 26 15.62 23.12 -2.31
C TYR A 26 17.09 23.45 -2.09
N GLU A 27 17.41 24.74 -2.18
CA GLU A 27 18.66 25.23 -1.62
C GLU A 27 18.54 25.04 -0.10
N PRO A 28 19.35 24.17 0.53
CA PRO A 28 19.29 24.00 1.97
C PRO A 28 19.51 25.38 2.60
N PRO A 29 18.70 25.77 3.60
CA PRO A 29 18.80 27.09 4.18
C PRO A 29 20.25 27.40 4.58
N ARG A 30 20.78 28.52 4.09
CA ARG A 30 22.14 29.01 4.39
C ARG A 30 22.35 29.40 5.87
N HIS A 31 21.37 29.17 6.74
CA HIS A 31 21.44 29.50 8.16
C HIS A 31 21.79 28.27 9.01
N GLU A 32 22.67 28.48 9.98
CA GLU A 32 23.02 27.45 10.96
C GLU A 32 21.76 27.02 11.73
N VAL A 33 21.48 25.71 11.73
CA VAL A 33 20.37 25.16 12.50
C VAL A 33 20.76 25.17 13.97
N TYR A 34 20.17 26.09 14.75
CA TYR A 34 20.32 26.09 16.19
C TYR A 34 19.70 24.83 16.78
N VAL A 35 20.51 24.08 17.52
CA VAL A 35 20.09 22.88 18.23
C VAL A 35 20.39 23.03 19.71
N ASN A 36 19.81 22.15 20.52
CA ASN A 36 20.15 22.09 21.93
C ASN A 36 21.66 21.87 22.12
N VAL A 37 22.29 22.74 22.92
CA VAL A 37 23.73 22.72 23.22
C VAL A 37 24.24 21.35 23.67
N LYS A 38 23.44 20.61 24.45
CA LYS A 38 23.82 19.28 24.95
C LYS A 38 23.82 18.21 23.84
N GLN A 39 23.18 18.48 22.71
CA GLN A 39 22.95 17.50 21.64
C GLN A 39 23.81 17.74 20.40
N TYR A 40 24.36 18.94 20.21
CA TYR A 40 25.07 19.33 18.98
C TYR A 40 26.15 18.33 18.54
N SER A 41 27.07 17.97 19.43
CA SER A 41 28.17 17.04 19.14
C SER A 41 27.66 15.62 18.82
N ALA A 42 26.62 15.17 19.52
CA ALA A 42 26.02 13.85 19.31
C ALA A 42 25.26 13.78 17.96
N ILE A 43 24.54 14.84 17.60
CA ILE A 43 23.85 14.95 16.30
C ILE A 43 24.88 14.88 15.18
N LYS A 44 25.99 15.63 15.28
CA LYS A 44 27.07 15.61 14.28
C LYS A 44 27.64 14.20 14.09
N LYS A 45 27.96 13.50 15.18
CA LYS A 45 28.48 12.12 15.14
C LYS A 45 27.47 11.12 14.55
N ARG A 46 26.19 11.20 14.94
CA ARG A 46 25.13 10.31 14.43
C ARG A 46 24.82 10.55 12.96
N LYS A 47 24.89 11.80 12.49
CA LYS A 47 24.77 12.13 11.06
C LYS A 47 25.89 11.45 10.26
N ALA A 48 27.16 11.72 10.59
CA ALA A 48 28.28 11.08 9.92
C ALA A 48 28.21 9.54 9.94
N ARG A 49 27.76 8.93 11.05
CA ARG A 49 27.54 7.48 11.13
C ARG A 49 26.43 6.98 10.20
N ARG A 50 25.28 7.67 10.15
CA ARG A 50 24.19 7.32 9.23
C ARG A 50 24.63 7.49 7.79
N ASP A 51 25.24 8.61 7.44
CA ASP A 51 25.73 8.89 6.09
C ASP A 51 26.72 7.80 5.63
N TYR A 52 27.63 7.35 6.50
CA TYR A 52 28.53 6.23 6.20
C TYR A 52 27.77 4.91 5.99
N LEU A 53 26.82 4.56 6.86
CA LEU A 53 26.04 3.33 6.74
C LEU A 53 25.13 3.34 5.51
N ASP A 54 24.50 4.48 5.20
CA ASP A 54 23.64 4.66 4.03
C ASP A 54 24.47 4.59 2.74
N SER A 55 25.72 5.08 2.74
CA SER A 55 26.63 4.94 1.59
C SER A 55 27.08 3.49 1.35
N LEU A 56 27.18 2.69 2.41
CA LEU A 56 27.57 1.27 2.33
C LEU A 56 26.38 0.37 2.00
N MET A 57 25.19 0.71 2.48
CA MET A 57 23.97 -0.06 2.30
C MET A 57 23.07 0.62 1.27
N GLU A 58 23.30 0.30 -0.01
CA GLU A 58 22.34 0.65 -1.05
C GLU A 58 21.08 -0.21 -0.86
N ILE A 59 20.04 0.37 -0.24
CA ILE A 59 18.75 -0.31 -0.06
C ILE A 59 18.09 -0.40 -1.44
N GLN A 60 18.34 -1.50 -2.15
CA GLN A 60 17.53 -1.85 -3.30
C GLN A 60 16.11 -2.10 -2.81
N LYS A 61 15.18 -1.23 -3.21
CA LYS A 61 13.75 -1.35 -2.91
C LYS A 61 13.17 -2.51 -3.72
N SER A 62 13.46 -3.74 -3.31
CA SER A 62 12.86 -4.93 -3.90
C SER A 62 11.41 -5.10 -3.43
N THR A 63 10.59 -5.76 -4.24
CA THR A 63 9.20 -6.12 -3.90
C THR A 63 9.11 -7.07 -2.70
N TYR A 64 10.18 -7.81 -2.42
CA TYR A 64 10.29 -8.72 -1.28
C TYR A 64 11.73 -8.74 -0.75
N LEU A 65 11.87 -8.94 0.56
CA LEU A 65 13.19 -8.90 1.21
C LEU A 65 14.00 -10.18 1.01
N HIS A 66 13.33 -11.33 0.91
CA HIS A 66 13.99 -12.64 0.85
C HIS A 66 13.35 -13.55 -0.18
N GLU A 67 14.17 -14.12 -1.05
CA GLU A 67 13.72 -15.01 -2.12
C GLU A 67 13.02 -16.28 -1.58
N SER A 68 13.55 -16.88 -0.51
CA SER A 68 12.93 -18.05 0.11
C SER A 68 11.53 -17.77 0.65
N ARG A 69 11.31 -16.56 1.22
CA ARG A 69 10.00 -16.15 1.72
C ARG A 69 9.02 -15.90 0.58
N HIS A 70 9.48 -15.31 -0.51
CA HIS A 70 8.66 -15.12 -1.71
C HIS A 70 8.20 -16.47 -2.26
N ARG A 71 9.14 -17.41 -2.50
CA ARG A 71 8.83 -18.78 -2.94
C ARG A 71 7.90 -19.51 -1.99
N HIS A 72 8.11 -19.38 -0.68
CA HIS A 72 7.21 -19.95 0.33
C HIS A 72 5.79 -19.41 0.17
N ALA A 73 5.62 -18.08 0.07
CA ALA A 73 4.30 -17.48 -0.11
C ALA A 73 3.62 -17.89 -1.43
N MET A 74 4.38 -18.09 -2.51
CA MET A 74 3.84 -18.58 -3.79
C MET A 74 3.37 -20.03 -3.70
N ASN A 75 4.13 -20.91 -3.06
CA ASN A 75 3.84 -22.35 -2.98
C ASN A 75 2.77 -22.73 -1.94
N ARG A 76 2.28 -21.79 -1.13
CA ARG A 76 1.24 -22.08 -0.13
C ARG A 76 -0.11 -22.34 -0.80
N LEU A 77 -0.83 -23.32 -0.27
CA LEU A 77 -2.23 -23.58 -0.65
C LEU A 77 -3.12 -22.37 -0.35
N ARG A 78 -4.02 -22.07 -1.27
CA ARG A 78 -4.92 -20.92 -1.22
C ARG A 78 -6.37 -21.36 -1.33
N ALA A 79 -7.23 -20.63 -0.65
CA ALA A 79 -8.67 -20.65 -0.90
C ALA A 79 -8.98 -19.92 -2.22
N PRO A 80 -10.14 -20.13 -2.86
CA PRO A 80 -10.54 -19.40 -4.08
C PRO A 80 -10.53 -17.88 -3.91
N SER A 81 -10.70 -17.37 -2.69
CA SER A 81 -10.59 -15.94 -2.34
C SER A 81 -9.15 -15.38 -2.43
N GLY A 82 -8.13 -16.22 -2.56
CA GLY A 82 -6.71 -15.81 -2.58
C GLY A 82 -6.05 -15.73 -1.20
N ARG A 83 -6.84 -15.84 -0.12
CA ARG A 83 -6.35 -16.02 1.25
C ARG A 83 -5.65 -17.37 1.39
N PHE A 84 -4.71 -17.44 2.31
CA PHE A 84 -4.11 -18.72 2.66
C PHE A 84 -5.09 -19.57 3.45
N LEU A 85 -5.04 -20.86 3.17
CA LEU A 85 -5.88 -21.84 3.86
C LEU A 85 -5.46 -21.96 5.33
N THR A 86 -6.45 -22.07 6.23
CA THR A 86 -6.22 -22.30 7.66
C THR A 86 -5.76 -23.74 7.90
N LYS A 87 -5.23 -24.02 9.11
CA LYS A 87 -4.70 -25.35 9.43
C LYS A 87 -5.76 -26.44 9.39
N GLU A 88 -6.97 -26.12 9.83
CA GLU A 88 -8.12 -27.04 9.84
C GLU A 88 -8.57 -27.36 8.42
N GLU A 89 -8.75 -26.34 7.59
CA GLU A 89 -9.09 -26.50 6.17
C GLU A 89 -8.00 -27.25 5.39
N MET A 90 -6.71 -27.03 5.70
CA MET A 90 -5.60 -27.80 5.10
C MET A 90 -5.67 -29.29 5.47
N ALA A 91 -6.06 -29.62 6.70
CA ALA A 91 -6.22 -31.01 7.14
C ALA A 91 -7.40 -31.68 6.44
N MET A 92 -8.52 -30.97 6.27
CA MET A 92 -9.67 -31.46 5.50
C MET A 92 -9.29 -31.75 4.04
N LEU A 93 -8.51 -30.87 3.40
CA LEU A 93 -8.07 -31.05 2.01
C LEU A 93 -7.09 -32.22 1.84
N LYS A 94 -6.27 -32.51 2.86
CA LYS A 94 -5.29 -33.61 2.84
C LYS A 94 -5.93 -34.98 3.06
N ASN A 95 -7.14 -35.03 3.60
CA ASN A 95 -7.92 -36.26 3.80
C ASN A 95 -9.10 -36.31 2.80
N PRO A 96 -8.89 -36.75 1.54
CA PRO A 96 -9.93 -36.77 0.49
C PRO A 96 -11.04 -37.82 0.71
N LYS A 97 -11.21 -38.36 1.92
CA LYS A 97 -12.12 -39.49 2.23
C LYS A 97 -13.48 -39.08 2.80
N SER A 98 -13.76 -37.79 2.95
CA SER A 98 -15.01 -37.30 3.58
C SER A 98 -15.86 -36.34 2.74
N SER A 99 -15.57 -36.16 1.43
CA SER A 99 -16.23 -35.12 0.61
C SER A 99 -16.86 -35.61 -0.69
N GLN A 100 -17.25 -36.89 -0.76
CA GLN A 100 -18.17 -37.38 -1.79
C GLN A 100 -19.46 -37.78 -1.07
N ASN A 101 -20.32 -36.82 -0.71
CA ASN A 101 -21.70 -37.06 -0.26
C ASN A 101 -22.58 -35.81 -0.05
N GLU A 102 -22.27 -34.65 -0.65
CA GLU A 102 -23.11 -33.44 -0.43
C GLU A 102 -23.33 -32.64 -1.74
N GLU A 103 -23.61 -33.34 -2.85
CA GLU A 103 -24.14 -32.71 -4.07
C GLU A 103 -25.19 -33.60 -4.74
N THR A 104 -26.29 -33.93 -4.05
CA THR A 104 -27.60 -34.20 -4.67
C THR A 104 -28.70 -34.02 -3.63
N GLU A 105 -29.75 -33.27 -3.99
CA GLU A 105 -31.07 -33.15 -3.31
C GLU A 105 -31.37 -31.82 -2.60
N SER A 106 -31.61 -30.76 -3.38
CA SER A 106 -32.61 -29.73 -3.03
C SER A 106 -33.20 -29.09 -4.28
N ASN A 107 -33.96 -29.86 -5.07
CA ASN A 107 -34.94 -29.31 -6.02
C ASN A 107 -35.86 -30.41 -6.58
N LYS A 108 -36.62 -31.07 -5.71
CA LYS A 108 -37.89 -31.70 -6.07
C LYS A 108 -38.78 -31.56 -4.84
N ASP A 109 -39.85 -30.76 -4.97
CA ASP A 109 -41.15 -30.93 -4.31
C ASP A 109 -41.95 -29.63 -4.40
N GLN A 110 -42.55 -29.39 -5.57
CA GLN A 110 -43.82 -28.65 -5.67
C GLN A 110 -44.71 -29.33 -6.74
N THR A 111 -45.39 -30.38 -6.30
CA THR A 111 -46.69 -30.88 -6.78
C THR A 111 -47.42 -31.26 -5.48
N ASN A 112 -48.64 -30.84 -5.13
CA ASN A 112 -49.87 -30.75 -5.91
C ASN A 112 -50.92 -30.11 -4.97
N GLU A 113 -51.81 -29.23 -5.45
CA GLU A 113 -53.19 -29.13 -4.92
C GLU A 113 -54.17 -28.80 -6.06
N LEU A 114 -55.03 -29.80 -6.34
CA LEU A 114 -56.40 -29.82 -6.92
C LEU A 114 -56.77 -28.92 -8.11
#